data_AF-A0A920FU63-F1
#
_entry.id   AF-A0A920FU63-F1
#
_cell.length_a   1.000
_cell.length_b   1.000
_cell.length_c   1.000
_cell.angle_alpha   90.00
_cell.angle_beta   90.00
_cell.angle_gamma   90.00
#
_symmetry.space_group_name_H-M   'P 1'
#
loop_
_entity.id
_entity.type
_entity.pdbx_description
1 polymer ?
#
loop_
_entity_poly.entity_id
_entity_poly.type
_entity_poly.pdbx_seq_one_letter_code
_entity_poly.pdbx_strand_id
1 'polypeptide(L)'
;MVFIAKVLLAALVIAFASWLSGKKPELSGFIIALPIASIIAIAFSYLEHKNTENTVIFAKSILIGVPVSYLFFVPFFFAKNLSMNFWIIYGSGIILLIIGYFVHKYLTSII
;
A
#
# COMPACT_ATOMS: atom_id res chain seq x y z
N MET A 1 -15.73 -19.95 -0.51
CA MET A 1 -16.14 -19.20 -1.72
C MET A 1 -15.77 -17.71 -1.64
N VAL A 2 -16.09 -17.00 -0.55
CA VAL A 2 -15.76 -15.56 -0.40
C VAL A 2 -14.25 -15.29 -0.49
N PHE A 3 -13.40 -16.17 0.06
CA PHE A 3 -11.93 -16.02 -0.04
C PHE A 3 -11.40 -15.96 -1.48
N ILE A 4 -11.88 -16.83 -2.38
CA ILE A 4 -11.46 -16.85 -3.78
C ILE A 4 -11.88 -15.55 -4.47
N ALA A 5 -13.08 -15.05 -4.18
CA ALA A 5 -13.55 -13.78 -4.74
C ALA A 5 -12.67 -12.59 -4.30
N LYS A 6 -12.23 -12.55 -3.03
CA LYS A 6 -11.29 -11.54 -2.53
C LYS A 6 -9.96 -11.56 -3.30
N VAL A 7 -9.41 -12.75 -3.49
CA VAL A 7 -8.14 -12.95 -4.20
C VAL A 7 -8.26 -12.53 -5.65
N LEU A 8 -9.32 -12.98 -6.35
CA LEU A 8 -9.56 -12.62 -7.75
C LEU A 8 -9.74 -11.11 -7.92
N LEU A 9 -10.52 -10.47 -7.04
CA LEU A 9 -10.74 -9.03 -7.11
C LEU A 9 -9.42 -8.25 -6.91
N ALA A 10 -8.64 -8.61 -5.89
CA ALA A 10 -7.33 -7.97 -5.66
C ALA A 10 -6.37 -8.18 -6.82
N ALA A 11 -6.30 -9.42 -7.35
CA ALA A 11 -5.44 -9.76 -8.48
C ALA A 11 -5.85 -8.99 -9.75
N LEU A 12 -7.15 -8.83 -10.01
CA LEU A 12 -7.65 -8.05 -11.15
C LEU A 12 -7.25 -6.58 -11.06
N VAL A 13 -7.35 -5.96 -9.88
CA VAL A 13 -6.93 -4.56 -9.68
C VAL A 13 -5.44 -4.39 -9.97
N ILE A 14 -4.60 -5.29 -9.43
CA ILE A 14 -3.14 -5.25 -9.64
C ILE A 14 -2.80 -5.49 -11.12
N ALA A 15 -3.38 -6.51 -11.75
CA ALA A 15 -3.13 -6.85 -13.15
C ALA A 15 -3.56 -5.71 -14.08
N PHE A 16 -4.74 -5.11 -13.82
CA PHE A 16 -5.24 -3.97 -14.59
C PHE A 16 -4.32 -2.76 -14.47
N ALA A 17 -3.93 -2.38 -13.26
CA ALA A 17 -3.03 -1.25 -13.05
C ALA A 17 -1.65 -1.50 -13.68
N SER A 18 -1.10 -2.71 -13.54
CA SER A 18 0.18 -3.08 -14.14
C SER A 18 0.15 -3.08 -15.66
N TRP A 19 -0.96 -3.47 -16.28
CA TRP A 19 -1.12 -3.35 -17.73
C TRP A 19 -1.29 -1.89 -18.16
N LEU A 20 -2.06 -1.11 -17.39
CA LEU A 20 -2.30 0.30 -17.67
C LEU A 20 -1.03 1.14 -17.52
N SER A 21 -0.08 0.75 -16.67
CA SER A 21 1.17 1.50 -16.48
C SER A 21 2.00 1.60 -17.76
N GLY A 22 1.92 0.60 -18.65
CA GLY A 22 2.59 0.63 -19.96
C GLY A 22 1.94 1.60 -20.96
N LYS A 23 0.71 2.06 -20.70
CA LYS A 23 -0.04 2.95 -21.60
C LYS A 23 -0.25 4.34 -21.03
N LYS A 24 -0.61 4.43 -19.75
CA LYS A 24 -0.91 5.66 -18.99
C LYS A 24 -0.31 5.54 -17.58
N PRO A 25 1.01 5.72 -17.42
CA PRO A 25 1.71 5.55 -16.14
C PRO A 25 1.10 6.39 -15.01
N GLU A 26 0.76 7.64 -15.28
CA GLU A 26 0.19 8.58 -14.29
C GLU A 26 -1.16 8.09 -13.75
N LEU A 27 -2.06 7.64 -14.64
CA LEU A 27 -3.36 7.10 -14.26
C LEU A 27 -3.23 5.77 -13.51
N SER A 28 -2.31 4.91 -13.94
CA SER A 28 -2.02 3.66 -13.24
C SER A 28 -1.49 3.92 -11.82
N GLY A 29 -0.56 4.86 -11.67
CA GLY A 29 -0.04 5.30 -10.37
C GLY A 29 -1.14 5.84 -9.47
N PHE A 30 -2.04 6.67 -10.01
CA PHE A 30 -3.21 7.17 -9.29
C PHE A 30 -4.13 6.05 -8.81
N ILE A 31 -4.45 5.07 -9.67
CA ILE A 31 -5.29 3.92 -9.31
C ILE A 31 -4.65 3.08 -8.20
N ILE A 32 -3.34 2.84 -8.26
CA ILE A 32 -2.62 2.12 -7.20
C ILE A 32 -2.54 2.92 -5.89
N ALA A 33 -2.44 4.25 -5.98
CA ALA A 33 -2.41 5.12 -4.81
C ALA A 33 -3.76 5.21 -4.09
N LEU A 34 -4.87 4.96 -4.79
CA LEU A 34 -6.17 4.83 -4.15
C LEU A 34 -6.16 3.65 -3.17
N PRO A 35 -6.82 3.77 -2.00
CA PRO A 35 -6.84 2.70 -1.00
C PRO A 35 -7.82 1.57 -1.38
N ILE A 36 -7.79 1.10 -2.62
CA ILE A 36 -8.73 0.10 -3.16
C ILE A 36 -8.65 -1.20 -2.37
N ALA A 37 -7.44 -1.68 -2.09
CA ALA A 37 -7.22 -2.87 -1.27
C ALA A 37 -7.82 -2.69 0.14
N SER A 38 -7.63 -1.51 0.75
CA SER A 38 -8.18 -1.18 2.06
C SER A 38 -9.71 -1.12 2.04
N ILE A 39 -10.32 -0.48 1.04
CA ILE A 39 -11.78 -0.41 0.86
C ILE A 39 -12.38 -1.82 0.79
N ILE A 40 -11.79 -2.68 -0.04
CA ILE A 40 -12.22 -4.07 -0.21
C ILE A 40 -12.05 -4.86 1.10
N ALA A 41 -10.89 -4.75 1.75
CA ALA A 41 -10.58 -5.48 2.97
C ALA A 41 -11.49 -5.08 4.14
N ILE A 42 -11.74 -3.78 4.32
CA ILE A 42 -12.64 -3.24 5.35
C ILE A 42 -14.08 -3.74 5.11
N ALA A 43 -14.57 -3.64 3.86
CA ALA A 43 -15.91 -4.09 3.51
C ALA A 43 -16.10 -5.58 3.82
N PHE A 44 -15.16 -6.42 3.40
CA PHE A 44 -15.22 -7.85 3.67
C PHE A 44 -15.05 -8.20 5.16
N SER A 45 -14.17 -7.51 5.87
CA SER A 45 -14.00 -7.68 7.32
C SER A 45 -15.32 -7.47 8.06
N TYR A 46 -16.05 -6.40 7.72
CA TYR A 46 -17.35 -6.13 8.31
C TYR A 46 -18.40 -7.17 7.90
N LEU A 47 -18.46 -7.56 6.61
CA LEU A 47 -19.43 -8.54 6.14
C LEU A 47 -19.26 -9.92 6.77
N GLU A 48 -18.02 -10.34 7.04
CA GLU A 48 -17.73 -11.65 7.63
C GLU A 48 -17.89 -11.68 9.14
N HIS A 49 -17.44 -10.63 9.84
CA HIS A 49 -17.39 -10.64 11.31
C HIS A 49 -18.50 -9.82 11.97
N LYS A 50 -19.18 -8.96 11.21
CA LYS A 50 -20.24 -8.03 11.67
C LYS A 50 -19.83 -7.22 12.91
N ASN A 51 -18.53 -6.98 13.08
CA ASN A 51 -17.98 -6.26 14.22
C ASN A 51 -17.49 -4.88 13.76
N THR A 52 -18.29 -3.86 14.07
CA THR A 52 -17.99 -2.46 13.74
C THR A 52 -16.75 -1.94 14.46
N GLU A 53 -16.54 -2.30 15.73
CA GLU A 53 -15.42 -1.83 16.54
C GLU A 53 -14.08 -2.29 15.94
N ASN A 54 -13.95 -3.59 15.65
CA ASN A 54 -12.76 -4.14 14.99
C ASN A 54 -12.54 -3.53 13.60
N THR A 55 -13.62 -3.27 12.86
CA THR A 55 -13.55 -2.63 11.54
C THR A 55 -13.03 -1.20 11.63
N VAL A 56 -13.47 -0.44 12.64
CA VAL A 56 -13.00 0.93 12.90
C VAL A 56 -11.54 0.93 13.34
N ILE A 57 -11.14 0.02 14.24
CA ILE A 57 -9.73 -0.13 14.65
C ILE A 57 -8.88 -0.45 13.42
N PHE A 58 -9.32 -1.39 12.57
CA PHE A 58 -8.60 -1.73 11.34
C PHE A 58 -8.44 -0.54 10.40
N ALA A 59 -9.50 0.24 10.17
CA ALA A 59 -9.44 1.45 9.36
C ALA A 59 -8.50 2.52 9.94
N LYS A 60 -8.50 2.73 11.26
CA LYS A 60 -7.56 3.64 11.94
C LYS A 60 -6.11 3.17 11.78
N SER A 61 -5.84 1.88 11.92
CA SER A 61 -4.50 1.31 11.70
C SER A 61 -4.02 1.52 10.28
N ILE A 62 -4.90 1.36 9.28
CA ILE A 62 -4.57 1.66 7.87
C ILE A 62 -4.22 3.14 7.71
N LEU A 63 -5.03 4.05 8.26
CA LEU A 63 -4.78 5.50 8.16
C LEU A 63 -3.41 5.89 8.70
N ILE A 64 -2.98 5.27 9.81
CA ILE A 64 -1.67 5.50 10.42
C ILE A 64 -0.54 4.85 9.59
N GLY A 65 -0.80 3.69 8.98
CA GLY A 65 0.17 2.97 8.16
C GLY A 65 0.46 3.64 6.80
N VAL A 66 -0.50 4.36 6.22
CA VAL A 66 -0.35 5.00 4.91
C VAL A 66 0.80 6.02 4.87
N PRO A 67 0.95 6.96 5.83
CA PRO A 67 2.11 7.85 5.88
C PRO A 67 3.46 7.12 5.89
N VAL A 68 3.54 5.97 6.58
CA VAL A 68 4.77 5.15 6.62
C VAL A 68 5.06 4.55 5.24
N SER A 69 4.03 4.15 4.50
CA SER A 69 4.19 3.60 3.15
C SER A 69 4.75 4.60 2.14
N TYR A 70 4.61 5.90 2.40
CA TYR A 70 5.20 6.93 1.54
C TYR A 70 6.73 6.89 1.49
N LEU A 71 7.39 6.33 2.50
CA LEU A 71 8.85 6.16 2.52
C LEU A 71 9.35 5.28 1.38
N PHE A 72 8.55 4.32 0.91
CA PHE A 72 8.90 3.50 -0.25
C PHE A 72 9.09 4.33 -1.53
N PHE A 73 8.32 5.41 -1.69
CA PHE A 73 8.37 6.24 -2.90
C PHE A 73 9.50 7.27 -2.89
N VAL A 74 10.12 7.54 -1.74
CA VAL A 74 11.16 8.57 -1.58
C VAL A 74 12.32 8.41 -2.58
N PRO A 75 12.92 7.23 -2.78
CA PRO A 75 14.03 7.06 -3.72
C PRO A 75 13.66 7.36 -5.18
N PHE A 76 12.39 7.18 -5.55
CA PHE A 76 11.92 7.43 -6.93
C PHE A 76 12.00 8.91 -7.31
N PHE A 77 11.93 9.84 -6.34
CA PHE A 77 12.12 11.27 -6.59
C PHE A 77 13.57 11.63 -6.95
N PHE A 78 14.54 10.84 -6.50
CA PHE A 78 15.97 11.09 -6.70
C PHE A 78 16.59 10.23 -7.81
N ALA A 79 15.80 9.35 -8.43
CA ALA A 79 16.22 8.40 -9.46
C ALA A 79 17.10 9.03 -10.55
N LYS A 80 16.67 10.18 -11.08
CA LYS A 80 17.39 10.89 -12.16
C LYS A 80 18.66 11.59 -11.67
N ASN A 81 18.63 12.19 -10.47
CA ASN A 81 19.73 12.99 -9.94
C ASN A 81 20.93 12.13 -9.53
N LEU A 82 20.68 10.89 -9.12
CA LEU A 82 21.69 9.95 -8.63
C LEU A 82 22.06 8.88 -9.66
N SER A 83 21.54 8.97 -10.89
CA SER A 83 21.74 7.99 -11.97
C SER A 83 21.50 6.54 -11.53
N MET A 84 20.53 6.33 -10.63
CA MET A 84 20.26 5.01 -10.06
C MET A 84 19.53 4.12 -11.05
N ASN A 85 19.91 2.84 -11.12
CA ASN A 85 19.12 1.85 -11.85
C ASN A 85 17.84 1.47 -11.08
N PHE A 86 16.90 0.83 -11.78
CA PHE A 86 15.61 0.43 -11.21
C PHE A 86 15.75 -0.40 -9.92
N TRP A 87 16.65 -1.39 -9.90
CA TRP A 87 16.79 -2.31 -8.77
C TRP A 87 17.31 -1.61 -7.51
N ILE A 88 18.20 -0.63 -7.66
CA ILE A 88 18.70 0.19 -6.56
C ILE A 88 17.56 1.06 -5.99
N ILE A 89 16.77 1.71 -6.85
CA ILE A 89 15.64 2.55 -6.44
C ILE A 89 14.58 1.70 -5.72
N TYR A 90 14.20 0.58 -6.31
CA TYR A 90 13.19 -0.33 -5.76
C TYR A 90 13.66 -0.96 -4.43
N GLY A 91 14.90 -1.46 -4.39
CA GLY A 91 15.49 -2.06 -3.20
C GLY A 91 15.66 -1.07 -2.05
N SER A 92 16.15 0.14 -2.34
CA SER A 92 16.25 1.21 -1.32
C SER A 92 14.89 1.63 -0.80
N GLY A 93 13.84 1.66 -1.65
CA GLY A 93 12.46 1.90 -1.22
C GLY A 93 11.97 0.86 -0.22
N ILE A 94 12.25 -0.42 -0.47
CA ILE A 94 11.92 -1.51 0.47
C ILE A 94 12.68 -1.34 1.79
N ILE A 95 13.97 -1.04 1.73
CA ILE A 95 14.80 -0.81 2.93
C ILE A 95 14.23 0.35 3.77
N LEU A 96 13.89 1.47 3.12
CA LEU A 96 13.29 2.62 3.79
C LEU A 96 11.93 2.29 4.41
N LEU A 97 11.12 1.46 3.75
CA LEU A 97 9.84 1.02 4.30
C LEU A 97 10.03 0.18 5.58
N ILE A 98 11.01 -0.74 5.58
CA ILE A 98 11.36 -1.56 6.75
C ILE A 98 11.83 -0.67 7.90
N ILE A 99 12.75 0.26 7.62
CA ILE A 99 13.24 1.23 8.62
C ILE A 99 12.08 2.07 9.16
N GLY A 100 11.23 2.58 8.26
CA GLY A 100 10.04 3.36 8.58
C GLY A 100 9.08 2.64 9.53
N TYR A 101 8.85 1.35 9.30
CA TYR A 101 8.06 0.52 10.21
C TYR A 101 8.65 0.47 11.63
N PHE A 102 9.96 0.24 11.76
CA PHE A 102 10.60 0.20 13.07
C PHE A 102 10.59 1.56 13.78
N VAL A 103 10.81 2.65 13.05
CA VAL A 103 10.72 4.02 13.59
C VAL A 103 9.29 4.29 14.07
N HIS A 104 8.29 3.98 13.25
CA HIS A 104 6.89 4.15 13.63
C HIS A 104 6.54 3.35 14.88
N LYS A 105 6.93 2.07 14.95
CA LYS A 105 6.72 1.19 16.10
C LYS A 105 7.37 1.73 17.37
N TYR A 106 8.59 2.26 17.27
CA TYR A 106 9.29 2.84 18.41
C TYR A 106 8.55 4.09 18.91
N LEU A 107 8.14 4.99 18.02
CA LEU A 107 7.41 6.20 18.38
C LEU A 107 6.06 5.88 19.05
N THR A 108 5.30 4.92 18.51
CA THR A 108 4.02 4.52 19.10
C THR A 108 4.16 3.78 20.42
N SER A 109 5.33 3.20 20.73
CA SER A 109 5.58 2.60 22.05
C SER A 109 5.92 3.61 23.15
N ILE A 110 6.22 4.86 22.79
CA ILE A 110 6.60 5.93 23.73
C ILE A 110 5.41 6.82 24.10
N ILE A 111 4.36 6.79 23.28
CA ILE A 111 3.09 7.52 23.48
C ILE A 111 2.12 6.62 24.24
#